data_AF-A0A536W8X5-F1
#
_entry.id   AF-A0A536W8X5-F1
#
_cell.length_a   1.000
_cell.length_b   1.000
_cell.length_c   1.000
_cell.angle_alpha   90.00
_cell.angle_beta   90.00
_cell.angle_gamma   90.00
#
_symmetry.space_group_name_H-M   'P 1'
#
loop_
_entity.id
_entity.type
_entity.pdbx_description
1 polymer ?
#
loop_
_entity_poly.entity_id
_entity_poly.type
_entity_poly.pdbx_seq_one_letter_code
_entity_poly.pdbx_strand_id
1 'polypeptide(L)'
;MQVASSAVAPSPATPQNPTAGESSSPLAVNTDPRLAQYKVIRRNGAVVGFEPSKIAIAVTKAFLAVNGGQSAASARVRELTAQLTDHVVTALMRRKPEGGAIHIEEIQDQVELALMRGGEHEVARAYVLYREKRAQERAHEKQKGAKGDAATTAINVVEQGVSRPLDLARLKELVQSSCAGLAEVEPERILKATLKDLYEGVPMDEVRKCVVLAARTLIEKDPAYSFVTARLLLDSIRYEAMGEECTQADMATKYADYFPRFVKHGIKIGLLNEALAQYDLKTLGKALAPQRDLQFGYLGLQTLYDRYFLVDQYVGGRRFELPQCFFMRVAMGLALNEVDREARA
;
A
#
# COMPACT_ATOMS: atom_id res chain seq x y z
N MET A 1 -65.22 24.45 38.23
CA MET A 1 -65.38 25.79 38.85
C MET A 1 -64.14 26.04 39.71
N GLN A 2 -63.31 27.00 39.26
CA GLN A 2 -62.38 27.87 40.00
C GLN A 2 -61.47 27.39 41.16
N VAL A 3 -60.15 27.39 40.84
CA VAL A 3 -58.93 27.96 41.49
C VAL A 3 -58.58 27.82 42.99
N ALA A 4 -57.32 27.40 43.24
CA ALA A 4 -56.20 28.19 43.83
C ALA A 4 -54.94 27.28 43.92
N SER A 5 -53.83 27.55 43.21
CA SER A 5 -52.69 28.46 43.47
C SER A 5 -51.77 28.03 44.63
N SER A 6 -50.52 27.66 44.30
CA SER A 6 -49.36 27.89 45.18
C SER A 6 -48.11 28.15 44.33
N ALA A 7 -47.38 29.21 44.69
CA ALA A 7 -46.29 29.83 43.96
C ALA A 7 -44.92 29.41 44.53
N VAL A 8 -43.90 29.33 43.66
CA VAL A 8 -42.50 29.12 44.02
C VAL A 8 -41.71 30.41 43.74
N ALA A 9 -40.90 30.82 44.72
CA ALA A 9 -40.13 32.06 44.76
C ALA A 9 -38.81 32.00 43.97
N PRO A 10 -38.25 33.15 43.52
CA PRO A 10 -36.90 33.26 42.95
C PRO A 10 -35.90 33.89 43.93
N SER A 11 -34.61 33.59 43.77
CA SER A 11 -33.50 34.29 44.44
C SER A 11 -32.15 34.05 43.74
N PRO A 12 -31.13 34.91 43.94
CA PRO A 12 -30.60 35.74 42.86
C PRO A 12 -29.13 35.47 42.51
N ALA A 13 -28.72 35.99 41.35
CA ALA A 13 -27.34 36.03 40.89
C ALA A 13 -26.63 37.32 41.34
N THR A 14 -25.38 37.19 41.78
CA THR A 14 -24.40 38.28 41.96
C THR A 14 -22.98 37.74 41.69
N PRO A 15 -22.00 38.61 41.37
CA PRO A 15 -21.02 38.39 40.30
C PRO A 15 -19.56 38.37 40.78
N GLN A 16 -18.60 37.95 39.95
CA GLN A 16 -17.19 38.37 40.06
C GLN A 16 -16.38 38.08 38.78
N ASN A 17 -15.62 39.09 38.37
CA ASN A 17 -14.55 39.15 37.36
C ASN A 17 -13.23 39.43 38.14
N PRO A 18 -11.99 39.50 37.60
CA PRO A 18 -11.32 38.84 36.45
C PRO A 18 -9.87 38.34 36.81
N THR A 19 -9.10 37.94 35.77
CA THR A 19 -7.61 37.85 35.64
C THR A 19 -6.80 36.67 36.22
N ALA A 20 -6.18 35.91 35.30
CA ALA A 20 -4.77 35.44 35.24
C ALA A 20 -4.74 34.30 34.18
N GLY A 21 -4.13 34.44 33.00
CA GLY A 21 -2.68 34.44 32.84
C GLY A 21 -2.17 33.04 32.52
N GLU A 22 -2.59 32.44 31.41
CA GLU A 22 -1.97 31.20 30.89
C GLU A 22 -1.50 31.38 29.45
N SER A 23 -0.24 31.77 29.35
CA SER A 23 0.60 31.68 28.17
C SER A 23 0.86 30.21 27.84
N SER A 24 0.03 29.58 27.02
CA SER A 24 0.35 28.26 26.46
C SER A 24 1.12 28.41 25.14
N SER A 25 2.37 27.97 25.16
CA SER A 25 3.22 27.84 23.98
C SER A 25 2.63 26.84 22.97
N PRO A 26 2.83 27.04 21.66
CA PRO A 26 2.33 26.15 20.64
C PRO A 26 3.33 25.01 20.38
N LEU A 27 2.84 23.78 20.28
CA LEU A 27 3.35 22.63 19.48
C LEU A 27 2.87 21.31 20.12
N ALA A 28 1.54 21.12 20.21
CA ALA A 28 1.01 19.77 20.34
C ALA A 28 1.15 19.09 18.98
N VAL A 29 2.07 18.13 18.88
CA VAL A 29 2.25 17.27 17.69
C VAL A 29 1.03 16.35 17.62
N ASN A 30 0.03 16.77 16.86
CA ASN A 30 -1.13 15.96 16.55
C ASN A 30 -0.70 14.98 15.44
N THR A 31 -0.23 13.80 15.84
CA THR A 31 0.11 12.74 14.88
C THR A 31 -1.21 12.12 14.42
N ASP A 32 -1.72 12.56 13.28
CA ASP A 32 -2.90 11.98 12.66
C ASP A 32 -2.65 10.47 12.43
N PRO A 33 -3.44 9.56 13.05
CA PRO A 33 -3.20 8.12 12.96
C PRO A 33 -3.26 7.60 11.51
N ARG A 34 -3.91 8.33 10.60
CA ARG A 34 -3.92 8.01 9.16
C ARG A 34 -2.56 8.16 8.50
N LEU A 35 -1.64 8.93 9.09
CA LEU A 35 -0.29 9.14 8.56
C LEU A 35 0.67 8.01 8.93
N ALA A 36 0.33 7.18 9.93
CA ALA A 36 1.18 6.07 10.38
C ALA A 36 1.41 4.99 9.31
N GLN A 37 0.50 4.86 8.34
CA GLN A 37 0.62 3.93 7.22
C GLN A 37 1.59 4.42 6.12
N TYR A 38 2.15 5.62 6.25
CA TYR A 38 3.05 6.21 5.25
C TYR A 38 4.49 6.24 5.77
N LYS A 39 5.41 5.85 4.89
CA LYS A 39 6.85 5.86 5.16
C LYS A 39 7.58 6.72 4.14
N VAL A 40 8.72 7.26 4.51
CA VAL A 40 9.59 8.05 3.61
C VAL A 40 10.89 7.32 3.36
N ILE A 41 11.18 7.06 2.09
CA ILE A 41 12.46 6.54 1.62
C ILE A 41 13.41 7.71 1.45
N ARG A 42 14.41 7.80 2.34
CA ARG A 42 15.49 8.78 2.25
C ARG A 42 16.45 8.39 1.11
N ARG A 43 17.24 9.36 0.66
CA ARG A 43 18.19 9.21 -0.45
C ARG A 43 19.28 8.17 -0.22
N ASN A 44 19.56 7.84 1.03
CA ASN A 44 20.50 6.80 1.43
C ASN A 44 19.85 5.42 1.56
N GLY A 45 18.59 5.25 1.16
CA GLY A 45 17.83 4.00 1.28
C GLY A 45 17.19 3.78 2.65
N ALA A 46 17.49 4.62 3.65
CA ALA A 46 16.89 4.48 4.98
C ALA A 46 15.42 4.88 4.97
N VAL A 47 14.60 4.13 5.71
CA VAL A 47 13.17 4.40 5.83
C VAL A 47 12.80 4.92 7.20
N VAL A 48 11.99 5.98 7.18
CA VAL A 48 11.50 6.67 8.38
C VAL A 48 10.01 6.91 8.28
N GLY A 49 9.35 7.13 9.41
CA GLY A 49 7.93 7.51 9.43
C GLY A 49 7.70 8.83 8.67
N PHE A 50 6.54 8.95 8.04
CA PHE A 50 6.13 10.19 7.39
C PHE A 50 5.79 11.26 8.42
N GLU A 51 6.52 12.38 8.40
CA GLU A 51 6.37 13.50 9.33
C GLU A 51 6.06 14.80 8.56
N PRO A 52 4.81 15.30 8.58
CA PRO A 52 4.45 16.58 7.93
C PRO A 52 5.26 17.78 8.44
N SER A 53 5.69 17.73 9.70
CA SER A 53 6.53 18.77 10.31
C SER A 53 7.84 18.99 9.56
N LYS A 54 8.42 17.94 8.94
CA LYS A 54 9.65 18.06 8.13
C LYS A 54 9.39 18.84 6.84
N ILE A 55 8.21 18.72 6.25
CA ILE A 55 7.78 19.49 5.08
C ILE A 55 7.63 20.96 5.48
N ALA A 56 6.90 21.24 6.57
CA ALA A 56 6.75 22.60 7.09
C ALA A 56 8.11 23.27 7.35
N ILE A 57 9.05 22.56 7.99
CA ILE A 57 10.42 23.08 8.23
C ILE A 57 11.14 23.41 6.92
N ALA A 58 11.03 22.54 5.90
CA ALA A 58 11.67 22.77 4.61
C ALA A 58 11.07 23.98 3.87
N VAL A 59 9.75 24.13 3.91
CA VAL A 59 9.04 25.27 3.32
C VAL A 59 9.39 26.57 4.06
N THR A 60 9.39 26.58 5.40
CA THR A 60 9.82 27.75 6.19
C THR A 60 11.25 28.17 5.85
N LYS A 61 12.18 27.22 5.67
CA LYS A 61 13.55 27.51 5.24
C LYS A 61 13.62 28.16 3.86
N ALA A 62 12.73 27.78 2.95
CA ALA A 62 12.62 28.39 1.63
C ALA A 62 12.19 29.86 1.74
N PHE A 63 11.16 30.14 2.54
CA PHE A 63 10.71 31.51 2.80
C PHE A 63 11.77 32.37 3.50
N LEU A 64 12.48 31.80 4.48
CA LEU A 64 13.60 32.47 5.16
C LEU A 64 14.72 32.88 4.19
N ALA A 65 15.01 32.04 3.20
CA ALA A 65 16.08 32.29 2.24
C ALA A 65 15.78 33.46 1.29
N VAL A 66 14.51 33.74 1.00
CA VAL A 66 14.08 34.83 0.11
C VAL A 66 13.72 36.10 0.87
N ASN A 67 12.90 35.98 1.93
CA ASN A 67 12.33 37.14 2.63
C ASN A 67 13.20 37.64 3.80
N GLY A 68 14.29 36.93 4.12
CA GLY A 68 15.17 37.25 5.24
C GLY A 68 14.60 36.84 6.61
N GLY A 69 15.42 36.95 7.66
CA GLY A 69 15.10 36.43 9.00
C GLY A 69 13.93 37.12 9.72
N GLN A 70 13.67 38.40 9.45
CA GLN A 70 12.62 39.19 10.12
C GLN A 70 11.22 38.94 9.51
N SER A 71 11.11 38.82 8.18
CA SER A 71 9.83 38.60 7.49
C SER A 71 9.32 37.16 7.58
N ALA A 72 10.21 36.17 7.73
CA ALA A 72 9.83 34.76 7.79
C ALA A 72 9.38 34.26 9.18
N ALA A 73 9.53 35.07 10.23
CA ALA A 73 8.86 34.83 11.52
C ALA A 73 7.44 35.43 11.57
N SER A 74 6.99 36.08 10.49
CA SER A 74 5.67 36.71 10.44
C SER A 74 4.55 35.67 10.57
N ALA A 75 3.43 36.08 11.19
CA ALA A 75 2.24 35.24 11.29
C ALA A 75 1.75 34.76 9.91
N ARG A 76 1.82 35.64 8.91
CA ARG A 76 1.48 35.34 7.50
C ARG A 76 2.30 34.20 6.91
N VAL A 77 3.63 34.20 7.09
CA VAL A 77 4.49 33.13 6.54
C VAL A 77 4.23 31.79 7.24
N ARG A 78 3.95 31.81 8.56
CA ARG A 78 3.58 30.58 9.29
C ARG A 78 2.25 30.00 8.79
N GLU A 79 1.25 30.85 8.59
CA GLU A 79 -0.06 30.44 8.06
C GLU A 79 0.07 29.89 6.64
N LEU A 80 0.78 30.59 5.76
CA LEU A 80 1.02 30.14 4.39
C LEU A 80 1.81 28.82 4.35
N THR A 81 2.81 28.66 5.22
CA THR A 81 3.57 27.41 5.33
C THR A 81 2.69 26.25 5.78
N ALA A 82 1.79 26.48 6.75
CA ALA A 82 0.85 25.48 7.19
C ALA A 82 -0.11 25.06 6.06
N GLN A 83 -0.67 26.03 5.33
CA GLN A 83 -1.54 25.78 4.17
C GLN A 83 -0.81 24.99 3.06
N LEU A 84 0.40 25.41 2.70
CA LEU A 84 1.20 24.70 1.69
C LEU A 84 1.56 23.28 2.13
N THR A 85 1.89 23.09 3.41
CA THR A 85 2.17 21.76 3.96
C THR A 85 0.95 20.86 3.86
N ASP A 86 -0.23 21.36 4.22
CA ASP A 86 -1.48 20.61 4.13
C ASP A 86 -1.84 20.23 2.68
N HIS A 87 -1.64 21.16 1.74
CA HIS A 87 -1.80 20.87 0.31
C HIS A 87 -0.86 19.76 -0.18
N VAL A 88 0.41 19.79 0.22
CA VAL A 88 1.39 18.74 -0.13
C VAL A 88 0.98 17.39 0.46
N VAL A 89 0.65 17.36 1.74
CA VAL A 89 0.21 16.12 2.41
C VAL A 89 -1.02 15.57 1.71
N THR A 90 -2.06 16.38 1.53
CA THR A 90 -3.30 15.96 0.85
C THR A 90 -3.04 15.42 -0.56
N ALA A 91 -2.16 16.05 -1.33
CA ALA A 91 -1.81 15.60 -2.68
C ALA A 91 -1.10 14.23 -2.67
N LEU A 92 -0.15 14.02 -1.74
CA LEU A 92 0.55 12.74 -1.56
C LEU A 92 -0.41 11.62 -1.14
N MET A 93 -1.29 11.89 -0.17
CA MET A 93 -2.23 10.88 0.33
C MET A 93 -3.25 10.47 -0.76
N ARG A 94 -3.70 11.43 -1.59
CA ARG A 94 -4.61 11.13 -2.71
C ARG A 94 -3.99 10.22 -3.78
N ARG A 95 -2.67 10.31 -3.98
CA ARG A 95 -1.95 9.46 -4.94
C ARG A 95 -1.74 8.03 -4.43
N LYS A 96 -1.65 7.84 -3.10
CA LYS A 96 -1.44 6.54 -2.46
C LYS A 96 -2.48 6.28 -1.35
N PRO A 97 -3.77 6.07 -1.70
CA PRO A 97 -4.84 5.95 -0.71
C PRO A 97 -4.67 4.75 0.24
N GLU A 98 -3.97 3.70 -0.19
CA GLU A 98 -3.72 2.48 0.59
C GLU A 98 -2.50 2.59 1.52
N GLY A 99 -1.83 3.75 1.58
CA GLY A 99 -0.57 3.91 2.31
C GLY A 99 0.65 3.48 1.50
N GLY A 100 1.79 3.36 2.19
CA GLY A 100 3.03 2.85 1.62
C GLY A 100 4.20 3.84 1.63
N ALA A 101 5.30 3.42 1.01
CA ALA A 101 6.53 4.19 0.97
C ALA A 101 6.51 5.28 -0.13
N ILE A 102 6.96 6.48 0.24
CA ILE A 102 7.07 7.67 -0.61
C ILE A 102 8.56 8.03 -0.70
N HIS A 103 9.07 8.18 -1.92
CA HIS A 103 10.43 8.68 -2.09
C HIS A 103 10.51 10.16 -1.70
N ILE A 104 11.61 10.54 -1.03
CA ILE A 104 11.84 11.93 -0.66
C ILE A 104 11.83 12.89 -1.87
N GLU A 105 12.22 12.44 -3.06
CA GLU A 105 12.11 13.26 -4.27
C GLU A 105 10.65 13.57 -4.63
N GLU A 106 9.73 12.60 -4.47
CA GLU A 106 8.30 12.81 -4.75
C GLU A 106 7.70 13.86 -3.79
N ILE A 107 8.11 13.85 -2.53
CA ILE A 107 7.73 14.89 -1.56
C ILE A 107 8.25 16.26 -2.01
N GLN A 108 9.49 16.33 -2.48
CA GLN A 108 10.08 17.58 -2.94
C GLN A 108 9.40 18.12 -4.19
N ASP A 109 9.07 17.27 -5.16
CA ASP A 109 8.31 17.65 -6.35
C ASP A 109 6.92 18.20 -5.98
N GLN A 110 6.25 17.61 -4.98
CA GLN A 110 4.98 18.14 -4.48
C GLN A 110 5.13 19.48 -3.77
N VAL A 111 6.21 19.68 -3.00
CA VAL A 111 6.51 20.99 -2.36
C VAL A 111 6.71 22.08 -3.42
N GLU A 112 7.46 21.79 -4.48
CA GLU A 112 7.66 22.72 -5.59
C GLU A 112 6.36 23.08 -6.29
N LEU A 113 5.54 22.07 -6.60
CA LEU A 113 4.24 22.28 -7.22
C LEU A 113 3.31 23.12 -6.32
N ALA A 114 3.32 22.88 -5.00
CA ALA A 114 2.53 23.64 -4.05
C ALA A 114 2.97 25.11 -3.98
N LEU A 115 4.27 25.38 -3.92
CA LEU A 115 4.82 26.75 -3.94
C LEU A 115 4.44 27.49 -5.23
N MET A 116 4.56 26.83 -6.38
CA MET A 116 4.18 27.41 -7.67
C MET A 116 2.68 27.72 -7.74
N ARG A 117 1.82 26.81 -7.28
CA ARG A 117 0.35 27.02 -7.25
C ARG A 117 -0.09 28.07 -6.23
N GLY A 118 0.67 28.24 -5.15
CA GLY A 118 0.46 29.30 -4.17
C GLY A 118 0.85 30.70 -4.67
N GLY A 119 1.40 30.84 -5.89
CA GLY A 119 1.86 32.11 -6.44
C GLY A 119 3.23 32.55 -5.92
N GLU A 120 3.90 31.72 -5.10
CA GLU A 120 5.18 32.03 -4.45
C GLU A 120 6.36 31.68 -5.37
N HIS A 121 6.38 32.30 -6.55
CA HIS A 121 7.30 31.95 -7.64
C HIS A 121 8.78 32.17 -7.29
N GLU A 122 9.09 33.23 -6.54
CA GLU A 122 10.46 33.52 -6.12
C GLU A 122 10.97 32.49 -5.12
N VAL A 123 10.13 32.10 -4.15
CA VAL A 123 10.42 31.05 -3.16
C VAL A 123 10.55 29.69 -3.83
N ALA A 124 9.67 29.36 -4.78
CA ALA A 124 9.75 28.14 -5.57
C ALA A 124 11.09 28.06 -6.33
N ARG A 125 11.49 29.14 -7.02
CA ARG A 125 12.77 29.19 -7.75
C ARG A 125 13.97 29.01 -6.83
N ALA A 126 13.98 29.69 -5.68
CA ALA A 126 15.04 29.55 -4.69
C ALA A 126 15.11 28.13 -4.12
N TYR A 127 13.96 27.49 -3.88
CA TYR A 127 13.87 26.11 -3.42
C TYR A 127 14.47 25.12 -4.43
N VAL A 128 14.08 25.24 -5.71
CA VAL A 128 14.60 24.40 -6.82
C VAL A 128 16.12 24.53 -6.94
N LEU A 129 16.64 25.76 -6.95
CA LEU A 129 18.09 26.01 -7.04
C LEU A 129 18.84 25.42 -5.84
N TYR A 130 18.30 25.55 -4.63
CA TYR A 130 18.90 24.97 -3.43
C TYR A 130 18.93 23.44 -3.50
N ARG A 131 17.81 22.81 -3.92
CA ARG A 131 17.70 21.36 -4.10
C ARG A 131 18.72 20.84 -5.12
N GLU A 132 18.84 21.51 -6.26
CA GLU A 132 19.77 21.15 -7.34
C GLU A 132 21.23 21.24 -6.87
N LYS A 133 21.60 22.35 -6.20
CA LYS A 133 22.93 22.51 -5.63
C LYS A 133 23.27 21.37 -4.64
N ARG A 134 22.33 21.01 -3.76
CA ARG A 134 22.50 19.88 -2.84
C ARG A 134 22.54 18.53 -3.56
N ALA A 135 21.83 18.36 -4.67
CA ALA A 135 21.92 17.15 -5.49
C ALA A 135 23.32 17.01 -6.11
N GLN A 136 23.88 18.10 -6.65
CA GLN A 136 25.24 18.13 -7.20
C GLN A 136 26.31 17.86 -6.13
N GLU A 137 26.22 18.52 -4.97
CA GLU A 137 27.14 18.28 -3.84
C GLU A 137 27.19 16.79 -3.46
N ARG A 138 26.02 16.14 -3.37
CA ARG A 138 25.93 14.71 -3.04
C ARG A 138 26.41 13.79 -4.17
N ALA A 139 26.15 14.13 -5.42
CA ALA A 139 26.69 13.38 -6.56
C ALA A 139 28.22 13.40 -6.54
N HIS A 140 28.80 14.55 -6.19
CA HIS A 140 30.24 14.75 -6.07
C HIS A 140 30.83 14.00 -4.85
N GLU A 141 30.12 13.96 -3.71
CA GLU A 141 30.48 13.12 -2.55
C GLU A 141 30.41 11.61 -2.87
N LYS A 142 29.37 11.17 -3.60
CA LYS A 142 29.18 9.78 -4.02
C LYS A 142 30.26 9.32 -5.01
N GLN A 143 30.68 10.19 -5.93
CA GLN A 143 31.79 9.92 -6.85
C GLN A 143 33.15 9.85 -6.13
N LYS A 144 33.36 10.63 -5.05
CA LYS A 144 34.57 10.56 -4.24
C LYS A 144 34.66 9.29 -3.38
N GLY A 145 33.53 8.66 -3.05
CA GLY A 145 33.45 7.38 -2.33
C GLY A 145 33.44 6.13 -3.21
N ALA A 146 33.23 6.26 -4.53
CA ALA A 146 33.02 5.13 -5.45
C ALA A 146 34.31 4.58 -6.08
N LYS A 147 35.30 4.20 -5.27
CA LYS A 147 36.47 3.39 -5.69
C LYS A 147 36.45 1.95 -5.17
N GLY A 148 35.30 1.46 -4.69
CA GLY A 148 35.09 0.05 -4.37
C GLY A 148 33.80 -0.43 -5.02
N ASP A 149 33.93 -1.36 -5.96
CA ASP A 149 32.96 -2.23 -6.59
C ASP A 149 31.51 -1.75 -6.76
N ALA A 150 31.10 -1.65 -8.03
CA ALA A 150 29.72 -1.74 -8.45
C ALA A 150 29.17 -3.17 -8.22
N ALA A 151 29.21 -3.65 -6.98
CA ALA A 151 28.30 -4.67 -6.53
C ALA A 151 26.92 -4.00 -6.44
N THR A 152 25.98 -4.45 -7.26
CA THR A 152 24.54 -4.25 -7.03
C THR A 152 24.30 -4.34 -5.53
N THR A 153 24.01 -3.21 -4.89
CA THR A 153 23.76 -3.17 -3.45
C THR A 153 22.61 -4.10 -3.19
N ALA A 154 22.89 -5.28 -2.62
CA ALA A 154 21.89 -6.29 -2.37
C ALA A 154 20.92 -5.69 -1.34
N ILE A 155 19.72 -5.35 -1.80
CA ILE A 155 18.68 -4.82 -0.92
C ILE A 155 18.32 -5.96 0.04
N ASN A 156 18.45 -5.74 1.34
CA ASN A 156 17.94 -6.70 2.30
C ASN A 156 16.45 -6.47 2.54
N VAL A 157 15.70 -7.57 2.64
CA VAL A 157 14.28 -7.60 2.95
C VAL A 157 14.06 -8.19 4.33
N VAL A 158 13.02 -7.73 5.02
CA VAL A 158 12.60 -8.29 6.29
C VAL A 158 11.45 -9.25 6.08
N GLU A 159 11.64 -10.51 6.45
CA GLU A 159 10.58 -11.52 6.47
C GLU A 159 10.52 -12.14 7.87
N GLN A 160 9.34 -12.12 8.49
CA GLN A 160 9.13 -12.63 9.85
C GLN A 160 10.11 -12.05 10.89
N GLY A 161 10.49 -10.78 10.73
CA GLY A 161 11.44 -10.10 11.62
C GLY A 161 12.92 -10.39 11.36
N VAL A 162 13.23 -11.28 10.40
CA VAL A 162 14.60 -11.61 10.01
C VAL A 162 14.98 -10.86 8.74
N SER A 163 16.11 -10.16 8.78
CA SER A 163 16.70 -9.52 7.60
C SER A 163 17.46 -10.55 6.77
N ARG A 164 17.17 -10.61 5.46
CA ARG A 164 17.86 -11.47 4.51
C ARG A 164 18.01 -10.76 3.16
N PRO A 165 19.00 -11.10 2.32
CA PRO A 165 19.11 -10.52 0.99
C PRO A 165 17.87 -10.83 0.13
N LEU A 166 17.42 -9.84 -0.64
CA LEU A 166 16.36 -10.03 -1.63
C LEU A 166 16.81 -11.07 -2.66
N ASP A 167 16.00 -12.11 -2.84
CA ASP A 167 16.18 -13.07 -3.92
C ASP A 167 15.75 -12.44 -5.26
N LEU A 168 16.69 -11.72 -5.87
CA LEU A 168 16.49 -11.07 -7.17
C LEU A 168 16.28 -12.08 -8.31
N ALA A 169 16.86 -13.28 -8.20
CA ALA A 169 16.70 -14.31 -9.23
C ALA A 169 15.25 -14.79 -9.25
N ARG A 170 14.68 -15.10 -8.09
CA ARG A 170 13.27 -15.45 -7.93
C ARG A 170 12.34 -14.33 -8.39
N LEU A 171 12.60 -13.08 -8.00
CA LEU A 171 11.77 -11.95 -8.42
C LEU A 171 11.79 -11.80 -9.94
N LYS A 172 12.96 -11.94 -10.57
CA LYS A 172 13.11 -11.91 -12.03
C LYS A 172 12.32 -13.04 -12.69
N GLU A 173 12.43 -14.26 -12.18
CA GLU A 173 11.69 -15.42 -12.69
C GLU A 173 10.17 -15.25 -12.57
N LEU A 174 9.68 -14.72 -11.45
CA LEU A 174 8.27 -14.41 -11.24
C LEU A 174 7.75 -13.39 -12.27
N VAL A 175 8.48 -12.29 -12.51
CA VAL A 175 8.07 -11.29 -13.49
C VAL A 175 8.13 -11.86 -14.91
N GLN A 176 9.18 -12.62 -15.24
CA GLN A 176 9.32 -13.25 -16.56
C GLN A 176 8.20 -14.24 -16.85
N SER A 177 7.91 -15.15 -15.92
CA SER A 177 6.82 -16.12 -16.06
C SER A 177 5.44 -15.44 -16.12
N SER A 178 5.26 -14.34 -15.40
CA SER A 178 4.03 -13.53 -15.47
C SER A 178 3.82 -12.88 -16.84
N CYS A 179 4.90 -12.55 -17.56
CA CYS A 179 4.85 -11.99 -18.92
C CYS A 179 4.75 -13.05 -20.02
N ALA A 180 4.95 -14.34 -19.71
CA ALA A 180 5.02 -15.40 -20.71
C ALA A 180 3.73 -15.50 -21.56
N GLY A 181 3.89 -15.60 -22.87
CA GLY A 181 2.78 -15.75 -23.82
C GLY A 181 1.92 -14.50 -24.05
N LEU A 182 2.38 -13.32 -23.61
CA LEU A 182 1.74 -12.03 -23.88
C LEU A 182 2.62 -11.22 -24.85
N ALA A 183 2.00 -10.59 -25.85
CA ALA A 183 2.68 -9.66 -26.75
C ALA A 183 2.87 -8.30 -26.07
N GLU A 184 3.84 -7.51 -26.52
CA GLU A 184 4.04 -6.09 -26.12
C GLU A 184 4.29 -5.84 -24.61
N VAL A 185 4.67 -6.88 -23.84
CA VAL A 185 5.05 -6.74 -22.43
C VAL A 185 6.56 -6.90 -22.23
N GLU A 186 7.13 -6.05 -21.37
CA GLU A 186 8.57 -6.01 -21.10
C GLU A 186 8.86 -6.27 -19.61
N PRO A 187 9.32 -7.48 -19.23
CA PRO A 187 9.65 -7.82 -17.84
C PRO A 187 10.60 -6.84 -17.16
N GLU A 188 11.61 -6.36 -17.90
CA GLU A 188 12.64 -5.47 -17.40
C GLU A 188 12.07 -4.09 -16.98
N ARG A 189 10.98 -3.63 -17.61
CA ARG A 189 10.32 -2.38 -17.20
C ARG A 189 9.68 -2.51 -15.82
N ILE A 190 9.00 -3.65 -15.58
CA ILE A 190 8.39 -3.95 -14.29
C ILE A 190 9.48 -4.07 -13.23
N LEU A 191 10.53 -4.88 -13.48
CA LEU A 191 11.63 -5.06 -12.54
C LEU A 191 12.31 -3.74 -12.18
N LYS A 192 12.64 -2.91 -13.17
CA LYS A 192 13.27 -1.62 -12.93
C LYS A 192 12.37 -0.70 -12.09
N ALA A 193 11.07 -0.66 -12.38
CA ALA A 193 10.11 0.12 -11.60
C ALA A 193 9.97 -0.40 -10.17
N THR A 194 9.91 -1.73 -9.98
CA THR A 194 9.86 -2.36 -8.66
C THR A 194 11.11 -2.03 -7.86
N LEU A 195 12.31 -2.31 -8.39
CA LEU A 195 13.58 -2.11 -7.68
C LEU A 195 13.84 -0.64 -7.33
N LYS A 196 13.34 0.29 -8.15
CA LYS A 196 13.41 1.73 -7.86
C LYS A 196 12.65 2.10 -6.58
N ASP A 197 11.53 1.43 -6.34
CA ASP A 197 10.63 1.70 -5.22
C ASP A 197 11.00 0.90 -3.95
N LEU A 198 11.94 -0.04 -4.04
CA LEU A 198 12.44 -0.81 -2.90
C LEU A 198 13.50 -0.03 -2.10
N TYR A 199 13.59 -0.38 -0.82
CA TYR A 199 14.49 0.24 0.15
C TYR A 199 15.10 -0.81 1.08
N GLU A 200 16.15 -0.42 1.80
CA GLU A 200 16.86 -1.33 2.71
C GLU A 200 15.98 -1.69 3.91
N GLY A 201 15.80 -2.99 4.15
CA GLY A 201 14.92 -3.51 5.20
C GLY A 201 13.44 -3.46 4.84
N VAL A 202 13.09 -3.37 3.55
CA VAL A 202 11.69 -3.43 3.09
C VAL A 202 11.05 -4.76 3.51
N PRO A 203 9.84 -4.73 4.11
CA PRO A 203 9.09 -5.95 4.40
C PRO A 203 8.79 -6.76 3.14
N MET A 204 8.91 -8.08 3.20
CA MET A 204 8.70 -8.94 2.03
C MET A 204 7.26 -8.87 1.48
N ASP A 205 6.27 -8.60 2.33
CA ASP A 205 4.89 -8.35 1.88
C ASP A 205 4.76 -7.03 1.09
N GLU A 206 5.55 -6.02 1.45
CA GLU A 206 5.62 -4.76 0.71
C GLU A 206 6.29 -4.98 -0.66
N VAL A 207 7.32 -5.82 -0.76
CA VAL A 207 7.94 -6.20 -2.06
C VAL A 207 6.91 -6.81 -3.00
N ARG A 208 6.07 -7.74 -2.51
CA ARG A 208 4.99 -8.37 -3.30
C ARG A 208 3.96 -7.34 -3.78
N LYS A 209 3.61 -6.35 -2.95
CA LYS A 209 2.72 -5.25 -3.33
C LYS A 209 3.38 -4.34 -4.38
N CYS A 210 4.65 -3.99 -4.20
CA CYS A 210 5.41 -3.13 -5.11
C CYS A 210 5.48 -3.71 -6.52
N VAL A 211 5.70 -5.02 -6.68
CA VAL A 211 5.76 -5.63 -8.03
C VAL A 211 4.41 -5.58 -8.74
N VAL A 212 3.30 -5.80 -8.02
CA VAL A 212 1.94 -5.68 -8.57
C VAL A 212 1.63 -4.24 -8.96
N LEU A 213 1.93 -3.28 -8.08
CA LEU A 213 1.71 -1.85 -8.36
C LEU A 213 2.55 -1.36 -9.54
N ALA A 214 3.82 -1.78 -9.64
CA ALA A 214 4.69 -1.46 -10.77
C ALA A 214 4.06 -1.92 -12.09
N ALA A 215 3.61 -3.17 -12.17
CA ALA A 215 2.93 -3.70 -13.36
C ALA A 215 1.60 -2.98 -13.65
N ARG A 216 0.81 -2.67 -12.63
CA ARG A 216 -0.48 -1.97 -12.76
C ARG A 216 -0.34 -0.61 -13.44
N THR A 217 0.72 0.16 -13.14
CA THR A 217 0.94 1.47 -13.77
C THR A 217 1.16 1.39 -15.28
N LEU A 218 1.58 0.21 -15.79
CA LEU A 218 1.81 -0.01 -17.20
C LEU A 218 0.54 -0.39 -17.97
N ILE A 219 -0.58 -0.66 -17.29
CA ILE A 219 -1.89 -0.94 -17.93
C ILE A 219 -2.35 0.23 -18.79
N GLU A 220 -2.06 1.47 -18.37
CA GLU A 220 -2.35 2.67 -19.16
C GLU A 220 -1.50 2.77 -20.44
N LYS A 221 -0.36 2.07 -20.49
CA LYS A 221 0.50 2.01 -21.67
C LYS A 221 0.10 0.89 -22.62
N ASP A 222 -0.21 -0.28 -22.08
CA ASP A 222 -0.70 -1.41 -22.86
C ASP A 222 -1.66 -2.30 -22.03
N PRO A 223 -2.85 -2.65 -22.55
CA PRO A 223 -3.81 -3.48 -21.83
C PRO A 223 -3.31 -4.89 -21.48
N ALA A 224 -2.30 -5.42 -22.18
CA ALA A 224 -1.70 -6.72 -21.88
C ALA A 224 -1.10 -6.78 -20.46
N TYR A 225 -0.64 -5.65 -19.90
CA TYR A 225 -0.20 -5.57 -18.51
C TYR A 225 -1.32 -5.86 -17.50
N SER A 226 -2.60 -5.83 -17.90
CA SER A 226 -3.71 -6.27 -17.04
C SER A 226 -3.58 -7.75 -16.68
N PHE A 227 -3.19 -8.59 -17.64
CA PHE A 227 -2.95 -10.02 -17.39
C PHE A 227 -1.67 -10.23 -16.58
N VAL A 228 -0.59 -9.49 -16.86
CA VAL A 228 0.65 -9.57 -16.07
C VAL A 228 0.40 -9.19 -14.62
N THR A 229 -0.32 -8.09 -14.38
CA THR A 229 -0.66 -7.62 -13.03
C THR A 229 -1.54 -8.64 -12.29
N ALA A 230 -2.50 -9.27 -12.98
CA ALA A 230 -3.29 -10.36 -12.41
C ALA A 230 -2.42 -11.56 -12.03
N ARG A 231 -1.46 -11.95 -12.87
CA ARG A 231 -0.54 -13.09 -12.61
C ARG A 231 0.39 -12.84 -11.43
N LEU A 232 0.86 -11.60 -11.27
CA LEU A 232 1.63 -11.19 -10.09
C LEU A 232 0.77 -11.16 -8.82
N LEU A 233 -0.49 -10.70 -8.93
CA LEU A 233 -1.44 -10.74 -7.81
C LEU A 233 -1.77 -12.20 -7.41
N LEU A 234 -1.93 -13.11 -8.39
CA LEU A 234 -2.14 -14.54 -8.12
C LEU A 234 -1.01 -15.14 -7.29
N ASP A 235 0.23 -14.70 -7.49
CA ASP A 235 1.36 -15.16 -6.69
C ASP A 235 1.19 -14.82 -5.20
N SER A 236 0.76 -13.59 -4.92
CA SER A 236 0.45 -13.15 -3.56
C SER A 236 -0.72 -13.94 -2.97
N ILE A 237 -1.77 -14.18 -3.76
CA ILE A 237 -2.95 -14.96 -3.35
C ILE A 237 -2.57 -16.42 -3.06
N ARG A 238 -1.69 -17.04 -3.87
CA ARG A 238 -1.20 -18.40 -3.64
C ARG A 238 -0.41 -18.49 -2.33
N TYR A 239 0.54 -17.58 -2.13
CA TYR A 239 1.31 -17.52 -0.89
C TYR A 239 0.40 -17.32 0.33
N GLU A 240 -0.59 -16.44 0.21
CA GLU A 240 -1.59 -16.20 1.26
C GLU A 240 -2.47 -17.43 1.53
N ALA A 241 -3.02 -18.07 0.51
CA ALA A 241 -3.90 -19.21 0.72
C ALA A 241 -3.17 -20.47 1.21
N MET A 242 -1.95 -20.71 0.69
CA MET A 242 -1.18 -21.92 1.00
C MET A 242 -0.30 -21.80 2.24
N GLY A 243 0.16 -20.59 2.59
CA GLY A 243 1.15 -20.40 3.66
C GLY A 243 2.59 -20.69 3.26
N GLU A 244 2.83 -20.98 1.99
CA GLU A 244 4.14 -21.27 1.44
C GLU A 244 4.24 -20.73 0.02
N GLU A 245 5.48 -20.58 -0.44
CA GLU A 245 5.78 -20.16 -1.80
C GLU A 245 5.30 -21.22 -2.82
N CYS A 246 4.60 -20.78 -3.86
CA CYS A 246 3.98 -21.66 -4.83
C CYS A 246 3.88 -20.99 -6.20
N THR A 247 4.54 -21.57 -7.20
CA THR A 247 4.50 -21.08 -8.57
C THR A 247 3.22 -21.52 -9.28
N GLN A 248 2.92 -20.91 -10.43
CA GLN A 248 1.82 -21.36 -11.28
C GLN A 248 1.99 -22.82 -11.74
N ALA A 249 3.23 -23.27 -11.96
CA ALA A 249 3.50 -24.64 -12.38
C ALA A 249 3.19 -25.65 -11.26
N ASP A 250 3.53 -25.30 -10.00
CA ASP A 250 3.24 -26.14 -8.83
C ASP A 250 1.72 -26.35 -8.64
N MET A 251 0.90 -25.38 -9.04
CA MET A 251 -0.56 -25.50 -8.93
C MET A 251 -1.14 -26.66 -9.74
N ALA A 252 -0.45 -27.16 -10.77
CA ALA A 252 -0.87 -28.33 -11.55
C ALA A 252 -1.09 -29.57 -10.67
N THR A 253 -0.34 -29.70 -9.57
CA THR A 253 -0.51 -30.79 -8.61
C THR A 253 -1.14 -30.29 -7.31
N LYS A 254 -0.72 -29.10 -6.82
CA LYS A 254 -1.13 -28.63 -5.50
C LYS A 254 -2.62 -28.30 -5.39
N TYR A 255 -3.34 -27.97 -6.47
CA TYR A 255 -4.79 -27.74 -6.39
C TYR A 255 -5.55 -28.98 -5.88
N ALA A 256 -5.18 -30.17 -6.37
CA ALA A 256 -5.85 -31.41 -6.01
C ALA A 256 -5.70 -31.75 -4.52
N ASP A 257 -4.54 -31.45 -3.94
CA ASP A 257 -4.27 -31.68 -2.51
C ASP A 257 -4.83 -30.56 -1.64
N TYR A 258 -4.82 -29.32 -2.15
CA TYR A 258 -5.29 -28.14 -1.42
C TYR A 258 -6.82 -28.10 -1.30
N PHE A 259 -7.55 -28.47 -2.35
CA PHE A 259 -9.01 -28.30 -2.39
C PHE A 259 -9.75 -29.06 -1.28
N PRO A 260 -9.46 -30.34 -0.98
CA PRO A 260 -10.09 -31.03 0.15
C PRO A 260 -9.77 -30.37 1.50
N ARG A 261 -8.55 -29.83 1.67
CA ARG A 261 -8.15 -29.12 2.90
C ARG A 261 -8.90 -27.80 3.05
N PHE A 262 -9.05 -27.06 1.95
CA PHE A 262 -9.84 -25.84 1.88
C PHE A 262 -11.29 -26.08 2.32
N VAL A 263 -11.96 -27.10 1.75
CA VAL A 263 -13.36 -27.40 2.12
C VAL A 263 -13.48 -27.81 3.58
N LYS A 264 -12.62 -28.71 4.06
CA LYS A 264 -12.60 -29.13 5.47
C LYS A 264 -12.38 -27.96 6.42
N HIS A 265 -11.45 -27.07 6.09
CA HIS A 265 -11.17 -25.89 6.90
C HIS A 265 -12.36 -24.94 6.91
N GLY A 266 -12.92 -24.61 5.74
CA GLY A 266 -14.09 -23.74 5.62
C GLY A 266 -15.31 -24.25 6.38
N ILE A 267 -15.54 -25.57 6.41
CA ILE A 267 -16.59 -26.20 7.22
C ILE A 267 -16.27 -26.04 8.72
N LYS A 268 -15.04 -26.37 9.12
CA LYS A 268 -14.59 -26.27 10.52
C LYS A 268 -14.78 -24.87 11.11
N ILE A 269 -14.55 -23.82 10.32
CA ILE A 269 -14.71 -22.42 10.75
C ILE A 269 -16.11 -21.86 10.47
N GLY A 270 -17.05 -22.68 10.01
CA GLY A 270 -18.46 -22.30 9.81
C GLY A 270 -18.73 -21.43 8.58
N LEU A 271 -17.78 -21.28 7.66
CA LEU A 271 -17.96 -20.52 6.41
C LEU A 271 -18.54 -21.35 5.27
N LEU A 272 -18.46 -22.68 5.37
CA LEU A 272 -18.98 -23.63 4.38
C LEU A 272 -20.02 -24.56 5.00
N ASN A 273 -21.01 -24.95 4.20
CA ASN A 273 -22.03 -25.92 4.61
C ASN A 273 -21.41 -27.33 4.71
N GLU A 274 -21.71 -28.05 5.79
CA GLU A 274 -21.24 -29.42 6.06
C GLU A 274 -21.62 -30.41 4.95
N ALA A 275 -22.74 -30.18 4.24
CA ALA A 275 -23.16 -31.02 3.12
C ALA A 275 -22.14 -31.06 1.98
N LEU A 276 -21.25 -30.06 1.85
CA LEU A 276 -20.17 -30.07 0.87
C LEU A 276 -19.14 -31.19 1.14
N ALA A 277 -19.08 -31.73 2.37
CA ALA A 277 -18.22 -32.86 2.70
C ALA A 277 -18.70 -34.20 2.10
N GLN A 278 -19.94 -34.25 1.59
CA GLN A 278 -20.51 -35.46 0.97
C GLN A 278 -19.98 -35.73 -0.45
N TYR A 279 -19.40 -34.72 -1.10
CA TYR A 279 -18.80 -34.85 -2.42
C TYR A 279 -17.50 -35.66 -2.38
N ASP A 280 -17.13 -36.28 -3.50
CA ASP A 280 -15.76 -36.76 -3.69
C ASP A 280 -14.80 -35.59 -3.97
N LEU A 281 -14.35 -34.95 -2.89
CA LEU A 281 -13.44 -33.81 -2.94
C LEU A 281 -12.10 -34.14 -3.62
N LYS A 282 -11.67 -35.41 -3.63
CA LYS A 282 -10.42 -35.81 -4.28
C LYS A 282 -10.60 -35.83 -5.80
N THR A 283 -11.74 -36.31 -6.27
CA THR A 283 -12.09 -36.28 -7.70
C THR A 283 -12.30 -34.84 -8.18
N LEU A 284 -13.05 -34.04 -7.43
CA LEU A 284 -13.24 -32.61 -7.76
C LEU A 284 -11.93 -31.82 -7.75
N GLY A 285 -11.06 -32.08 -6.77
CA GLY A 285 -9.74 -31.45 -6.70
C GLY A 285 -8.88 -31.73 -7.94
N LYS A 286 -8.96 -32.94 -8.51
CA LYS A 286 -8.27 -33.30 -9.76
C LYS A 286 -8.88 -32.67 -11.00
N ALA A 287 -10.16 -32.31 -10.97
CA ALA A 287 -10.85 -31.67 -12.07
C ALA A 287 -10.50 -30.16 -12.19
N LEU A 288 -9.91 -29.57 -11.15
CA LEU A 288 -9.46 -28.17 -11.17
C LEU A 288 -8.41 -27.97 -12.26
N ALA A 289 -8.60 -26.92 -13.07
CA ALA A 289 -7.72 -26.58 -14.19
C ALA A 289 -6.92 -25.30 -13.88
N PRO A 290 -5.71 -25.40 -13.28
CA PRO A 290 -4.92 -24.24 -12.85
C PRO A 290 -4.63 -23.24 -13.97
N GLN A 291 -4.52 -23.69 -15.21
CA GLN A 291 -4.24 -22.83 -16.37
C GLN A 291 -5.33 -21.76 -16.56
N ARG A 292 -6.54 -21.98 -16.05
CA ARG A 292 -7.64 -21.00 -16.08
C ARG A 292 -7.38 -19.79 -15.17
N ASP A 293 -6.49 -19.89 -14.18
CA ASP A 293 -6.07 -18.72 -13.39
C ASP A 293 -5.41 -17.65 -14.29
N LEU A 294 -4.73 -18.06 -15.35
CA LEU A 294 -4.03 -17.15 -16.27
C LEU A 294 -4.98 -16.38 -17.20
N GLN A 295 -6.29 -16.65 -17.16
CA GLN A 295 -7.31 -15.99 -17.96
C GLN A 295 -7.83 -14.70 -17.31
N PHE A 296 -7.50 -14.45 -16.04
CA PHE A 296 -7.95 -13.25 -15.34
C PHE A 296 -7.25 -12.00 -15.85
N GLY A 297 -8.04 -10.96 -16.12
CA GLY A 297 -7.57 -9.57 -16.07
C GLY A 297 -7.52 -9.07 -14.62
N TYR A 298 -6.70 -8.04 -14.37
CA TYR A 298 -6.42 -7.54 -13.02
C TYR A 298 -7.68 -7.13 -12.26
N LEU A 299 -8.56 -6.33 -12.87
CA LEU A 299 -9.78 -5.85 -12.21
C LEU A 299 -10.72 -7.00 -11.79
N GLY A 300 -10.81 -8.05 -12.61
CA GLY A 300 -11.65 -9.22 -12.32
C GLY A 300 -11.13 -9.98 -11.12
N LEU A 301 -9.82 -10.29 -11.11
CA LEU A 301 -9.20 -10.98 -9.99
C LEU A 301 -9.22 -10.14 -8.71
N GLN A 302 -8.91 -8.85 -8.80
CA GLN A 302 -8.95 -7.94 -7.66
C GLN A 302 -10.36 -7.88 -7.05
N THR A 303 -11.40 -7.82 -7.89
CA THR A 303 -12.78 -7.83 -7.41
C THR A 303 -13.12 -9.11 -6.64
N LEU A 304 -12.71 -10.28 -7.16
CA LEU A 304 -12.92 -11.54 -6.46
C LEU A 304 -12.16 -11.60 -5.13
N TYR A 305 -10.89 -11.18 -5.14
CA TYR A 305 -10.04 -11.16 -3.96
C TYR A 305 -10.55 -10.24 -2.84
N ASP A 306 -11.00 -9.03 -3.20
CA ASP A 306 -11.44 -8.02 -2.23
C ASP A 306 -12.82 -8.35 -1.63
N ARG A 307 -13.72 -8.97 -2.41
CA ARG A 307 -15.15 -9.06 -2.06
C ARG A 307 -15.75 -10.46 -2.00
N TYR A 308 -15.15 -11.46 -2.65
CA TYR A 308 -15.77 -12.77 -2.84
C TYR A 308 -14.99 -13.93 -2.20
N PHE A 309 -13.66 -13.85 -2.17
CA PHE A 309 -12.85 -14.91 -1.59
C PHE A 309 -13.05 -15.00 -0.08
N LEU A 310 -13.12 -16.24 0.41
CA LEU A 310 -13.33 -16.50 1.83
C LEU A 310 -12.12 -16.07 2.65
N VAL A 311 -12.41 -15.42 3.77
CA VAL A 311 -11.44 -14.87 4.72
C VAL A 311 -11.56 -15.60 6.04
N ASP A 312 -10.45 -16.14 6.53
CA ASP A 312 -10.36 -16.70 7.87
C ASP A 312 -10.12 -15.57 8.89
N GLN A 313 -11.18 -15.19 9.61
CA GLN A 313 -11.11 -14.16 10.65
C GLN A 313 -10.40 -14.64 11.93
N TYR A 314 -10.26 -15.94 12.14
CA TYR A 314 -9.59 -16.50 13.32
C TYR A 314 -8.07 -16.44 13.21
N VAL A 315 -7.54 -16.43 11.99
CA VAL A 315 -6.10 -16.38 11.69
C VAL A 315 -5.74 -15.04 11.04
N GLY A 316 -6.08 -13.93 11.70
CA GLY A 316 -5.63 -12.60 11.29
C GLY A 316 -6.26 -12.05 10.00
N GLY A 317 -7.41 -12.57 9.56
CA GLY A 317 -8.11 -12.06 8.38
C GLY A 317 -7.47 -12.48 7.05
N ARG A 318 -6.85 -13.66 7.03
CA ARG A 318 -6.16 -14.21 5.85
C ARG A 318 -7.13 -14.84 4.86
N ARG A 319 -6.98 -14.57 3.57
CA ARG A 319 -7.70 -15.28 2.51
C ARG A 319 -7.13 -16.69 2.39
N PHE A 320 -8.02 -17.67 2.37
CA PHE A 320 -7.64 -19.09 2.21
C PHE A 320 -8.34 -19.73 1.01
N GLU A 321 -8.88 -18.91 0.12
CA GLU A 321 -9.53 -19.37 -1.10
C GLU A 321 -8.74 -18.96 -2.34
N LEU A 322 -8.54 -19.93 -3.23
CA LEU A 322 -7.91 -19.74 -4.54
C LEU A 322 -8.99 -19.61 -5.63
N PRO A 323 -8.67 -19.01 -6.80
CA PRO A 323 -9.70 -18.75 -7.83
C PRO A 323 -10.42 -19.99 -8.35
N GLN A 324 -9.71 -21.09 -8.64
CA GLN A 324 -10.39 -22.33 -9.05
C GLN A 324 -11.20 -22.96 -7.92
N CYS A 325 -10.76 -22.85 -6.66
CA CYS A 325 -11.54 -23.30 -5.50
C CYS A 325 -12.85 -22.53 -5.36
N PHE A 326 -12.83 -21.22 -5.62
CA PHE A 326 -14.01 -20.37 -5.63
C PHE A 326 -15.06 -20.87 -6.64
N PHE A 327 -14.66 -21.09 -7.89
CA PHE A 327 -15.60 -21.58 -8.91
C PHE A 327 -16.13 -22.97 -8.57
N MET A 328 -15.27 -23.88 -8.11
CA MET A 328 -15.69 -25.22 -7.71
C MET A 328 -16.65 -25.19 -6.52
N ARG A 329 -16.38 -24.36 -5.51
CA ARG A 329 -17.29 -24.16 -4.37
C ARG A 329 -18.67 -23.69 -4.83
N VAL A 330 -18.72 -22.70 -5.73
CA VAL A 330 -19.99 -22.19 -6.27
C VAL A 330 -20.72 -23.30 -7.05
N ALA A 331 -20.01 -24.05 -7.89
CA ALA A 331 -20.58 -25.16 -8.64
C ALA A 331 -21.15 -26.25 -7.71
N MET A 332 -20.40 -26.67 -6.69
CA MET A 332 -20.87 -27.63 -5.69
C MET A 332 -22.09 -27.11 -4.92
N GLY A 333 -22.11 -25.82 -4.58
CA GLY A 333 -23.25 -25.21 -3.89
C GLY A 333 -24.54 -25.28 -4.73
N LEU A 334 -24.43 -25.12 -6.05
CA LEU A 334 -25.57 -25.21 -6.97
C LEU A 334 -26.01 -26.67 -7.24
N ALA A 335 -25.08 -27.62 -7.19
CA ALA A 335 -25.33 -29.04 -7.49
C ALA A 335 -25.68 -29.91 -6.27
N LEU A 336 -25.85 -29.33 -5.08
CA LEU A 336 -26.07 -30.08 -3.82
C LEU A 336 -27.24 -31.08 -3.87
N ASN A 337 -28.28 -30.78 -4.66
CA ASN A 337 -29.49 -31.61 -4.77
C ASN A 337 -29.52 -32.46 -6.05
N GLU A 338 -28.46 -32.47 -6.84
CA GLU A 338 -28.34 -33.33 -8.01
C GLU A 338 -28.07 -34.78 -7.59
N VAL A 339 -28.51 -35.72 -8.43
CA VAL A 339 -28.31 -37.17 -8.21
C VAL A 339 -26.85 -37.55 -8.54
N ASP A 340 -26.35 -37.11 -9.68
CA ASP A 340 -24.97 -37.35 -10.14
C ASP A 340 -24.12 -36.09 -9.96
N ARG A 341 -23.76 -35.80 -8.71
CA ARG A 341 -23.13 -34.53 -8.31
C ARG A 341 -21.75 -34.30 -8.95
N GLU A 342 -21.03 -35.36 -9.27
CA GLU A 342 -19.65 -35.31 -9.78
C GLU A 342 -19.52 -35.59 -11.28
N ALA A 343 -20.57 -36.02 -11.98
CA ALA A 343 -20.47 -36.54 -13.36
C ALA A 343 -20.07 -35.47 -14.40
N ARG A 344 -20.19 -34.18 -14.07
CA ARG A 344 -19.82 -33.04 -14.94
C ARG A 344 -18.65 -32.22 -14.39
N ALA A 345 -17.91 -32.77 -13.43
CA ALA A 345 -16.75 -32.14 -12.81
C ALA A 345 -15.62 -31.86 -13.81
#